data_AF-A0A3R9XLN7-F1
#
_entry.id   AF-A0A3R9XLN7-F1
#
_cell.length_a   1.000
_cell.length_b   1.000
_cell.length_c   1.000
_cell.angle_alpha   90.00
_cell.angle_beta   90.00
_cell.angle_gamma   90.00
#
_symmetry.space_group_name_H-M   'P 1'
#
loop_
_entity.id
_entity.type
_entity.pdbx_description
1 polymer ?
#
loop_
_entity_poly.entity_id
_entity_poly.type
_entity_poly.pdbx_seq_one_letter_code
_entity_poly.pdbx_strand_id
1 'polypeptide(L)'
;MGKSAPMSQTLAVSESWPWPPIIRASVGWHLLATAAGVLVPGAAPWAIGAIVLNHALITAAGLTPRSRLLGPNVTRLPQAAIARREVAITIDDGPDPEVTPQVLDLLDAHGQRATFFCIAERVLAHPALARDIVARGHSIQNHTARHRHNFSFLGPRGFAAEISRAQQVLHEVSGERPTCFRAPAGLRNPFLAPVLHRMGLSLVSWTRRGFDTRERNAATVLARLTRDLQAGDIVLLHDGNAARTAAGRPVVLEVLPPLLARIRANGLRAVTLPEALAA
;
A
#
# COMPACT_ATOMS: atom_id res chain seq x y z
N MET A 1 -44.83 -2.85 -11.82
CA MET A 1 -43.78 -2.68 -12.86
C MET A 1 -43.44 -1.18 -12.90
N GLY A 2 -42.23 -0.66 -12.75
CA GLY A 2 -40.97 -1.18 -12.24
C GLY A 2 -40.27 -0.02 -11.52
N LYS A 3 -39.54 -0.31 -10.44
CA LYS A 3 -38.66 0.67 -9.80
C LYS A 3 -37.33 0.64 -10.53
N SER A 4 -37.04 1.67 -11.30
CA SER A 4 -35.72 1.92 -11.88
C SER A 4 -34.71 2.17 -10.75
N ALA A 5 -33.75 1.26 -10.60
CA ALA A 5 -32.60 1.43 -9.73
C ALA A 5 -31.65 2.50 -10.32
N PRO A 6 -30.98 3.33 -9.50
CA PRO A 6 -29.96 4.23 -10.02
C PRO A 6 -28.73 3.43 -10.43
N MET A 7 -28.35 3.56 -11.70
CA MET A 7 -27.09 3.05 -12.26
C MET A 7 -25.92 3.62 -11.46
N SER A 8 -25.11 2.72 -10.91
CA SER A 8 -23.83 3.03 -10.27
C SER A 8 -22.92 3.75 -11.28
N GLN A 9 -22.59 5.02 -11.01
CA GLN A 9 -21.64 5.78 -11.82
C GLN A 9 -20.25 5.17 -11.64
N THR A 10 -19.88 4.29 -12.57
CA THR A 10 -18.49 3.89 -12.74
C THR A 10 -17.77 5.13 -13.27
N LEU A 11 -17.01 5.81 -12.40
CA LEU A 11 -16.15 6.92 -12.82
C LEU A 11 -15.25 6.42 -13.95
N ALA A 12 -15.47 6.93 -15.16
CA ALA A 12 -14.65 6.62 -16.31
C ALA A 12 -13.21 7.05 -16.00
N VAL A 13 -12.33 6.06 -15.78
CA VAL A 13 -10.90 6.32 -15.63
C VAL A 13 -10.43 6.99 -16.92
N SER A 14 -9.87 8.20 -16.82
CA SER A 14 -9.38 8.91 -18.01
C SER A 14 -8.42 8.02 -18.81
N GLU A 15 -8.63 7.91 -20.12
CA GLU A 15 -7.82 7.04 -20.99
C GLU A 15 -6.32 7.36 -20.90
N SER A 16 -5.96 8.63 -20.69
CA SER A 16 -4.58 9.08 -20.52
C SER A 16 -4.20 9.26 -19.05
N TRP A 17 -3.01 8.76 -18.68
CA TRP A 17 -2.41 9.00 -17.36
C TRP A 17 -1.89 10.44 -17.23
N PRO A 18 -2.33 11.22 -16.24
CA PRO A 18 -1.82 12.57 -16.01
C PRO A 18 -0.41 12.50 -15.40
N TRP A 19 0.61 12.52 -16.25
CA TRP A 19 2.01 12.45 -15.82
C TRP A 19 2.33 13.50 -14.73
N PRO A 20 2.95 13.11 -13.60
CA PRO A 20 3.32 14.04 -12.54
C PRO A 20 4.21 15.18 -13.08
N PRO A 21 4.07 16.42 -12.58
CA PRO A 21 4.89 17.55 -13.04
C PRO A 21 6.40 17.27 -13.02
N ILE A 22 6.89 16.54 -12.00
CA ILE A 22 8.31 16.18 -11.90
C ILE A 22 8.77 15.25 -13.04
N ILE A 23 7.90 14.36 -13.54
CA ILE A 23 8.24 13.47 -14.66
C ILE A 23 8.28 14.27 -15.96
N ARG A 24 7.34 15.19 -16.17
CA ARG A 24 7.37 16.11 -17.32
C ARG A 24 8.61 17.00 -17.30
N ALA A 25 8.94 17.57 -16.14
CA ALA A 25 10.15 18.36 -15.93
C ALA A 25 11.42 17.53 -16.18
N SER A 26 11.45 16.27 -15.73
CA SER A 26 12.55 15.35 -16.01
C SER A 26 12.74 15.12 -17.52
N VAL A 27 11.65 14.89 -18.28
CA VAL A 27 11.75 14.74 -19.74
C VAL A 27 12.33 16.01 -20.38
N GLY A 28 11.82 17.19 -20.02
CA GLY A 28 12.37 18.46 -20.51
C GLY A 28 13.84 18.67 -20.13
N TRP A 29 14.22 18.30 -18.91
CA TRP A 29 15.60 18.37 -18.42
C TRP A 29 16.55 17.49 -19.23
N HIS A 30 16.13 16.27 -19.59
CA HIS A 30 16.91 15.40 -20.44
C HIS A 30 17.09 15.99 -21.83
N LEU A 31 16.02 16.50 -22.45
CA LEU A 31 16.09 17.13 -23.77
C LEU A 31 17.06 18.33 -23.77
N LEU A 32 16.97 19.20 -22.75
CA LEU A 32 17.86 20.35 -22.61
C LEU A 32 19.32 19.94 -22.36
N ALA A 33 19.55 19.00 -21.44
CA ALA A 33 20.90 18.52 -21.13
C ALA A 33 21.54 17.86 -22.36
N THR A 34 20.82 16.98 -23.07
CA THR A 34 21.31 16.35 -24.29
C THR A 34 21.60 17.38 -25.38
N ALA A 35 20.70 18.36 -25.59
CA ALA A 35 20.93 19.43 -26.56
C ALA A 35 22.18 20.26 -26.21
N ALA A 36 22.34 20.66 -24.95
CA ALA A 36 23.52 21.40 -24.50
C ALA A 36 24.81 20.59 -24.69
N GLY A 37 24.80 19.30 -24.33
CA GLY A 37 25.96 18.41 -24.49
C GLY A 37 26.38 18.21 -25.95
N VAL A 38 25.45 18.34 -26.90
CA VAL A 38 25.72 18.23 -28.35
C VAL A 38 26.12 19.57 -28.97
N LEU A 39 25.45 20.66 -28.58
CA LEU A 39 25.54 21.96 -29.26
C LEU A 39 26.60 22.90 -28.67
N VAL A 40 26.97 22.72 -27.40
CA VAL A 40 27.89 23.63 -26.70
C VAL A 40 29.24 22.92 -26.47
N PRO A 41 30.34 23.40 -27.09
CA PRO A 41 31.66 22.84 -26.88
C PRO A 41 32.04 22.80 -25.40
N GLY A 42 32.48 21.63 -24.92
CA GLY A 42 32.86 21.42 -23.52
C GLY A 42 31.70 21.15 -22.55
N ALA A 43 30.43 21.19 -22.99
CA ALA A 43 29.28 20.98 -22.12
C ALA A 43 28.92 19.50 -21.84
N ALA A 44 29.48 18.55 -22.60
CA ALA A 44 29.11 17.13 -22.50
C ALA A 44 29.24 16.52 -21.08
N PRO A 45 30.33 16.76 -20.31
CA PRO A 45 30.43 16.25 -18.94
C PRO A 45 29.33 16.82 -18.02
N TRP A 46 28.97 18.09 -18.19
CA TRP A 46 27.92 18.75 -17.42
C TRP A 46 26.54 18.22 -17.78
N ALA A 47 26.29 17.96 -19.07
CA ALA A 47 25.05 17.33 -19.54
C ALA A 47 24.87 15.92 -18.95
N ILE A 48 25.93 15.10 -18.94
CA ILE A 48 25.90 13.77 -18.31
C ILE A 48 25.65 13.89 -16.81
N GLY A 49 26.38 14.78 -16.11
CA GLY A 49 26.19 15.03 -14.69
C GLY A 49 24.76 15.47 -14.35
N ALA A 50 24.17 16.33 -15.18
CA ALA A 50 22.79 16.79 -15.05
C ALA A 50 21.77 15.65 -15.18
N ILE A 51 21.97 14.74 -16.14
CA ILE A 51 21.11 13.56 -16.35
C ILE A 51 21.25 12.59 -15.17
N VAL A 52 22.48 12.28 -14.75
CA VAL A 52 22.74 11.40 -13.60
C VAL A 52 22.10 11.95 -12.32
N LEU A 53 22.24 13.26 -12.06
CA LEU A 53 21.60 13.91 -10.92
C LEU A 53 20.08 13.79 -10.98
N ASN A 54 19.47 13.99 -12.16
CA ASN A 54 18.03 13.84 -12.33
C ASN A 54 17.56 12.41 -12.01
N HIS A 55 18.28 11.40 -12.52
CA HIS A 55 18.01 9.99 -12.20
C HIS A 55 18.18 9.68 -10.71
N ALA A 56 19.19 10.24 -10.05
CA ALA A 56 19.39 10.09 -8.61
C ALA A 56 18.20 10.65 -7.81
N LEU A 57 17.68 11.82 -8.19
CA LEU A 57 16.51 12.44 -7.57
C LEU A 57 15.23 11.60 -7.76
N ILE A 58 14.99 11.09 -8.97
CA ILE A 58 13.84 10.21 -9.26
C ILE A 58 13.95 8.91 -8.47
N THR A 59 15.15 8.33 -8.40
CA THR A 59 15.41 7.11 -7.63
C THR A 59 15.17 7.35 -6.14
N ALA A 60 15.69 8.44 -5.57
CA ALA A 60 15.44 8.82 -4.18
C ALA A 60 13.93 8.99 -3.88
N ALA A 61 13.18 9.58 -4.81
CA ALA A 61 11.73 9.69 -4.69
C ALA A 61 11.02 8.31 -4.69
N GLY A 62 11.52 7.36 -5.48
CA GLY A 62 11.02 5.99 -5.54
C GLY A 62 11.41 5.12 -4.34
N LEU A 63 12.56 5.42 -3.71
CA LEU A 63 13.05 4.79 -2.47
C LEU A 63 12.42 5.37 -1.21
N THR A 64 11.62 6.43 -1.33
CA THR A 64 10.90 7.07 -0.23
C THR A 64 9.43 6.64 -0.26
N PRO A 65 8.98 5.65 0.55
CA PRO A 65 7.66 5.04 0.37
C PRO A 65 6.48 6.00 0.37
N ARG A 66 6.54 7.05 1.21
CA ARG A 66 5.48 8.05 1.37
C ARG A 66 5.52 9.19 0.34
N SER A 67 6.49 9.16 -0.59
CA SER A 67 6.63 10.19 -1.62
C SER A 67 5.39 10.22 -2.53
N ARG A 68 4.97 11.44 -2.87
CA ARG A 68 3.92 11.73 -3.87
C ARG A 68 4.49 12.26 -5.18
N LEU A 69 5.82 12.36 -5.31
CA LEU A 69 6.48 12.93 -6.48
C LEU A 69 6.23 12.07 -7.74
N LEU A 70 6.26 10.75 -7.61
CA LEU A 70 6.05 9.82 -8.72
C LEU A 70 4.56 9.47 -8.95
N GLY A 71 3.64 10.32 -8.50
CA GLY A 71 2.19 10.14 -8.62
C GLY A 71 1.47 9.96 -7.28
N PRO A 72 0.11 9.94 -7.32
CA PRO A 72 -0.74 9.83 -6.14
C PRO A 72 -0.35 8.66 -5.24
N ASN A 73 -0.39 8.91 -3.93
CA ASN A 73 -0.05 7.93 -2.91
C ASN A 73 -0.80 8.29 -1.62
N VAL A 74 -1.70 7.39 -1.22
CA VAL A 74 -2.50 7.51 -0.01
C VAL A 74 -1.61 7.18 1.19
N THR A 75 -1.30 8.22 1.96
CA THR A 75 -0.46 8.12 3.17
C THR A 75 -1.23 8.46 4.45
N ARG A 76 -2.47 8.93 4.31
CA ARG A 76 -3.47 9.23 5.34
C ARG A 76 -4.86 9.08 4.73
N LEU A 77 -5.86 8.83 5.56
CA LEU A 77 -7.27 8.79 5.15
C LEU A 77 -7.79 10.21 4.79
N PRO A 78 -8.85 10.31 3.98
CA PRO A 78 -9.44 11.59 3.58
C PRO A 78 -10.09 12.34 4.75
N GLN A 79 -10.40 13.62 4.54
CA GLN A 79 -10.96 14.47 5.59
C GLN A 79 -12.31 13.98 6.11
N ALA A 80 -13.16 13.37 5.27
CA ALA A 80 -14.42 12.80 5.70
C ALA A 80 -14.21 11.68 6.75
N ALA A 81 -13.23 10.79 6.52
CA ALA A 81 -12.84 9.75 7.48
C ALA A 81 -12.23 10.35 8.75
N ILE A 82 -11.41 11.40 8.63
CA ILE A 82 -10.83 12.11 9.78
C ILE A 82 -11.93 12.71 10.66
N ALA A 83 -12.94 13.35 10.06
CA ALA A 83 -14.08 13.93 10.76
C ALA A 83 -14.89 12.86 11.52
N ARG A 84 -14.97 11.63 10.97
CA ARG A 84 -15.57 10.46 11.63
C ARG A 84 -14.65 9.75 12.62
N ARG A 85 -13.47 10.31 12.93
CA ARG A 85 -12.48 9.76 13.87
C ARG A 85 -11.92 8.39 13.45
N GLU A 86 -11.80 8.16 12.15
CA GLU A 86 -11.40 6.86 11.63
C GLU A 86 -9.87 6.71 11.52
N VAL A 87 -9.39 5.48 11.68
CA VAL A 87 -8.04 5.02 11.34
C VAL A 87 -8.15 3.74 10.50
N ALA A 88 -7.10 3.40 9.77
CA ALA A 88 -7.03 2.13 9.05
C ALA A 88 -5.90 1.27 9.61
N ILE A 89 -6.25 0.12 10.19
CA ILE A 89 -5.27 -0.93 10.48
C ILE A 89 -5.06 -1.72 9.19
N THR A 90 -3.81 -1.86 8.78
CA THR A 90 -3.42 -2.58 7.56
C THR A 90 -2.40 -3.66 7.90
N ILE A 91 -2.63 -4.86 7.37
CA ILE A 91 -1.84 -6.07 7.65
C ILE A 91 -1.31 -6.62 6.33
N ASP A 92 0.01 -6.68 6.18
CA ASP A 92 0.67 -7.07 4.94
C ASP A 92 1.23 -8.50 5.01
N ASP A 93 1.55 -9.03 3.82
CA ASP A 93 2.26 -10.28 3.57
C ASP A 93 1.46 -11.57 3.79
N GLY A 94 0.22 -11.51 4.28
CA GLY A 94 -0.64 -12.67 4.49
C GLY A 94 -1.36 -13.19 3.25
N PRO A 95 -2.30 -14.15 3.43
CA PRO A 95 -2.60 -14.80 4.70
C PRO A 95 -1.52 -15.81 5.11
N ASP A 96 -1.29 -15.91 6.41
CA ASP A 96 -0.41 -16.87 7.08
C ASP A 96 -1.25 -17.82 7.94
N PRO A 97 -1.13 -19.15 7.77
CA PRO A 97 -2.02 -20.10 8.45
C PRO A 97 -1.78 -20.21 9.97
N GLU A 98 -0.63 -19.78 10.48
CA GLU A 98 -0.35 -19.74 11.93
C GLU A 98 -0.83 -18.41 12.53
N VAL A 99 -0.55 -17.30 11.86
CA VAL A 99 -0.69 -15.96 12.46
C VAL A 99 -2.03 -15.30 12.14
N THR A 100 -2.50 -15.36 10.89
CA THR A 100 -3.70 -14.63 10.47
C THR A 100 -4.96 -15.02 11.25
N PRO A 101 -5.26 -16.31 11.54
CA PRO A 101 -6.44 -16.66 12.33
C PRO A 101 -6.46 -15.99 13.71
N GLN A 102 -5.31 -15.95 14.39
CA GLN A 102 -5.18 -15.30 15.70
C GLN A 102 -5.34 -13.78 15.60
N VAL A 103 -4.87 -13.17 14.51
CA VAL A 103 -5.10 -11.74 14.24
C VAL A 103 -6.58 -11.45 14.03
N LEU A 104 -7.30 -12.31 13.30
CA LEU A 104 -8.75 -12.18 13.10
C LEU A 104 -9.51 -12.27 14.42
N ASP A 105 -9.19 -13.25 15.26
CA ASP A 105 -9.83 -13.42 16.58
C ASP A 105 -9.60 -12.19 17.48
N LEU A 106 -8.40 -11.60 17.44
CA LEU A 106 -8.09 -10.37 18.18
C LEU A 106 -8.88 -9.16 17.66
N LEU A 107 -9.07 -9.04 16.34
CA LEU A 107 -9.87 -7.97 15.75
C LEU A 107 -11.36 -8.11 16.12
N ASP A 108 -11.90 -9.33 16.04
CA ASP A 108 -13.28 -9.66 16.41
C ASP A 108 -13.54 -9.35 17.89
N ALA A 109 -12.64 -9.76 18.79
CA ALA A 109 -12.74 -9.50 20.22
C ALA A 109 -12.79 -8.01 20.57
N HIS A 110 -12.29 -7.13 19.69
CA HIS A 110 -12.31 -5.68 19.86
C HIS A 110 -13.35 -4.97 18.96
N GLY A 111 -14.13 -5.72 18.18
CA GLY A 111 -15.09 -5.18 17.22
C GLY A 111 -14.46 -4.23 16.20
N GLN A 112 -13.20 -4.48 15.81
CA GLN A 112 -12.45 -3.65 14.87
C GLN A 112 -12.28 -4.37 13.54
N ARG A 113 -12.19 -3.60 12.45
CA ARG A 113 -11.94 -4.13 11.11
C ARG A 113 -10.61 -3.60 10.56
N ALA A 114 -10.00 -4.39 9.69
CA ALA A 114 -8.69 -4.12 9.12
C ALA A 114 -8.70 -4.38 7.61
N THR A 115 -7.63 -3.94 6.95
CA THR A 115 -7.38 -4.23 5.54
C THR A 115 -6.14 -5.10 5.40
N PHE A 116 -6.28 -6.25 4.75
CA PHE A 116 -5.19 -7.19 4.52
C PHE A 116 -4.64 -6.99 3.10
N PHE A 117 -3.39 -6.56 2.96
CA PHE A 117 -2.72 -6.56 1.66
C PHE A 117 -2.08 -7.93 1.44
N CYS A 118 -2.81 -8.79 0.73
CA CYS A 118 -2.43 -10.19 0.57
C CYS A 118 -1.60 -10.43 -0.69
N ILE A 119 -0.67 -11.39 -0.58
CA ILE A 119 0.11 -11.89 -1.71
C ILE A 119 -0.71 -12.99 -2.40
N ALA A 120 -0.87 -12.90 -3.72
CA ALA A 120 -1.74 -13.81 -4.45
C ALA A 120 -1.35 -15.29 -4.29
N GLU A 121 -0.05 -15.61 -4.33
CA GLU A 121 0.45 -16.98 -4.11
C GLU A 121 0.04 -17.54 -2.73
N ARG A 122 0.01 -16.71 -1.67
CA ARG A 122 -0.44 -17.13 -0.34
C ARG A 122 -1.95 -17.31 -0.25
N VAL A 123 -2.71 -16.47 -0.96
CA VAL A 123 -4.17 -16.63 -1.07
C VAL A 123 -4.53 -17.93 -1.79
N LEU A 124 -3.79 -18.30 -2.84
CA LEU A 124 -3.97 -19.60 -3.50
C LEU A 124 -3.61 -20.78 -2.60
N ALA A 125 -2.58 -20.63 -1.76
CA ALA A 125 -2.20 -21.67 -0.81
C ALA A 125 -3.22 -21.84 0.35
N HIS A 126 -3.88 -20.75 0.75
CA HIS A 126 -4.82 -20.72 1.87
C HIS A 126 -6.17 -20.08 1.52
N PRO A 127 -6.93 -20.66 0.55
CA PRO A 127 -8.12 -20.01 0.01
C PRO A 127 -9.27 -19.93 1.01
N ALA A 128 -9.39 -20.91 1.92
CA ALA A 128 -10.38 -20.88 2.98
C ALA A 128 -10.13 -19.72 3.96
N LEU A 129 -8.87 -19.48 4.32
CA LEU A 129 -8.48 -18.38 5.19
C LEU A 129 -8.71 -17.02 4.54
N ALA A 130 -8.44 -16.89 3.24
CA ALA A 130 -8.77 -15.67 2.50
C ALA A 130 -10.28 -15.38 2.51
N ARG A 131 -11.12 -16.40 2.37
CA ARG A 131 -12.59 -16.24 2.50
C ARG A 131 -13.01 -15.90 3.94
N ASP A 132 -12.35 -16.47 4.94
CA ASP A 132 -12.63 -16.16 6.36
C ASP A 132 -12.33 -14.70 6.69
N ILE A 133 -11.22 -14.13 6.19
CA ILE A 133 -10.90 -12.69 6.32
C ILE A 133 -12.09 -11.84 5.84
N VAL A 134 -12.63 -12.14 4.65
CA VAL A 134 -13.75 -11.39 4.06
C VAL A 134 -15.06 -11.64 4.81
N ALA A 135 -15.33 -12.89 5.20
CA ALA A 135 -16.55 -13.27 5.92
C ALA A 135 -16.67 -12.56 7.29
N ARG A 136 -15.54 -12.27 7.95
CA ARG A 136 -15.47 -11.47 9.19
C ARG A 136 -15.52 -9.96 8.97
N GLY A 137 -15.76 -9.52 7.73
CA GLY A 137 -15.98 -8.12 7.37
C GLY A 137 -14.70 -7.31 7.20
N HIS A 138 -13.53 -7.95 7.12
CA HIS A 138 -12.30 -7.29 6.71
C HIS A 138 -12.21 -7.22 5.18
N SER A 139 -11.28 -6.40 4.67
CA SER A 139 -11.07 -6.27 3.23
C SER A 139 -9.72 -6.84 2.81
N ILE A 140 -9.69 -7.58 1.70
CA ILE A 140 -8.45 -8.04 1.05
C ILE A 140 -8.08 -7.10 -0.09
N GLN A 141 -6.82 -6.69 -0.13
CA GLN A 141 -6.26 -5.76 -1.11
C GLN A 141 -4.96 -6.31 -1.73
N ASN A 142 -4.50 -5.68 -2.80
CA ASN A 142 -3.47 -6.25 -3.67
C ASN A 142 -2.05 -5.97 -3.14
N HIS A 143 -1.29 -7.02 -2.85
CA HIS A 143 0.14 -6.96 -2.49
C HIS A 143 1.05 -7.69 -3.46
N THR A 144 0.75 -7.60 -4.76
CA THR A 144 1.41 -8.30 -5.87
C THR A 144 1.15 -9.81 -5.90
N ALA A 145 1.54 -10.44 -6.99
CA ALA A 145 1.35 -11.88 -7.13
C ALA A 145 2.34 -12.65 -6.24
N ARG A 146 3.60 -12.22 -6.21
CA ARG A 146 4.71 -13.01 -5.64
C ARG A 146 5.60 -12.27 -4.63
N HIS A 147 5.41 -10.97 -4.47
CA HIS A 147 6.19 -10.14 -3.54
C HIS A 147 7.73 -10.24 -3.73
N ARG A 148 8.20 -10.19 -4.99
CA ARG A 148 9.64 -10.29 -5.28
C ARG A 148 10.41 -9.05 -4.81
N HIS A 149 11.62 -9.26 -4.27
CA HIS A 149 12.50 -8.16 -3.84
C HIS A 149 12.88 -7.19 -4.96
N ASN A 150 12.88 -7.65 -6.21
CA ASN A 150 13.18 -6.82 -7.38
C ASN A 150 11.96 -6.10 -7.98
N PHE A 151 10.81 -6.12 -7.31
CA PHE A 151 9.57 -5.53 -7.82
C PHE A 151 9.74 -4.06 -8.27
N SER A 152 10.46 -3.26 -7.51
CA SER A 152 10.68 -1.83 -7.83
C SER A 152 11.54 -1.59 -9.08
N PHE A 153 12.22 -2.62 -9.60
CA PHE A 153 13.01 -2.55 -10.84
C PHE A 153 12.23 -2.96 -12.09
N LEU A 154 10.97 -3.40 -11.93
CA LEU A 154 10.16 -3.83 -13.07
C LEU A 154 9.82 -2.67 -14.01
N GLY A 155 9.74 -2.98 -15.30
CA GLY A 155 9.14 -2.10 -16.30
C GLY A 155 7.61 -2.21 -16.34
N PRO A 156 6.93 -1.42 -17.20
CA PRO A 156 5.47 -1.37 -17.28
C PRO A 156 4.79 -2.75 -17.47
N ARG A 157 5.35 -3.62 -18.33
CA ARG A 157 4.81 -4.97 -18.58
C ARG A 157 4.95 -5.88 -17.35
N GLY A 158 6.08 -5.79 -16.64
CA GLY A 158 6.33 -6.57 -15.43
C GLY A 158 5.38 -6.19 -14.29
N PHE A 159 5.19 -4.89 -14.06
CA PHE A 159 4.18 -4.40 -13.12
C PHE A 159 2.78 -4.86 -13.52
N ALA A 160 2.40 -4.70 -14.79
CA ALA A 160 1.07 -5.10 -15.25
C ALA A 160 0.83 -6.61 -15.02
N ALA A 161 1.81 -7.47 -15.32
CA ALA A 161 1.71 -8.91 -15.10
C ALA A 161 1.54 -9.26 -13.61
N GLU A 162 2.40 -8.73 -12.73
CA GLU A 162 2.32 -9.02 -11.28
C GLU A 162 1.02 -8.54 -10.65
N ILE A 163 0.58 -7.33 -11.01
CA ILE A 163 -0.60 -6.71 -10.40
C ILE A 163 -1.89 -7.32 -10.94
N SER A 164 -1.99 -7.54 -12.25
CA SER A 164 -3.19 -8.15 -12.86
C SER A 164 -3.38 -9.60 -12.42
N ARG A 165 -2.29 -10.37 -12.33
CA ARG A 165 -2.35 -11.74 -11.79
C ARG A 165 -2.89 -11.74 -10.37
N ALA A 166 -2.44 -10.81 -9.53
CA ALA A 166 -2.98 -10.66 -8.18
C ALA A 166 -4.44 -10.22 -8.17
N GLN A 167 -4.84 -9.24 -8.99
CA GLN A 167 -6.26 -8.85 -9.11
C GLN A 167 -7.16 -10.05 -9.43
N GLN A 168 -6.74 -10.89 -10.38
CA GLN A 168 -7.49 -12.07 -10.79
C GLN A 168 -7.63 -13.07 -9.63
N VAL A 169 -6.51 -13.48 -9.02
CA VAL A 169 -6.51 -14.48 -7.93
C VAL A 169 -7.34 -14.01 -6.76
N LEU A 170 -7.12 -12.76 -6.31
CA LEU A 170 -7.79 -12.23 -5.12
C LEU A 170 -9.30 -12.20 -5.35
N HIS A 171 -9.74 -11.81 -6.56
CA HIS A 171 -11.15 -11.84 -6.92
C HIS A 171 -11.73 -13.26 -7.00
N GLU A 172 -11.06 -14.18 -7.69
CA GLU A 172 -11.55 -15.55 -7.86
C GLU A 172 -11.65 -16.31 -6.53
N VAL A 173 -10.71 -16.10 -5.61
CA VAL A 173 -10.63 -16.87 -4.36
C VAL A 173 -11.46 -16.26 -3.24
N SER A 174 -11.41 -14.93 -3.08
CA SER A 174 -12.03 -14.23 -1.94
C SER A 174 -13.36 -13.53 -2.28
N GLY A 175 -13.67 -13.37 -3.58
CA GLY A 175 -14.82 -12.60 -4.05
C GLY A 175 -14.58 -11.08 -4.09
N GLU A 176 -13.63 -10.57 -3.32
CA GLU A 176 -13.26 -9.15 -3.30
C GLU A 176 -12.54 -8.70 -4.56
N ARG A 177 -12.88 -7.53 -5.10
CA ARG A 177 -12.11 -6.88 -6.16
C ARG A 177 -11.26 -5.78 -5.53
N PRO A 178 -9.94 -5.97 -5.35
CA PRO A 178 -9.11 -4.95 -4.75
C PRO A 178 -9.20 -3.63 -5.51
N THR A 179 -9.30 -2.53 -4.76
CA THR A 179 -9.27 -1.13 -5.22
C THR A 179 -8.01 -0.40 -4.74
N CYS A 180 -7.29 -1.02 -3.81
CA CYS A 180 -6.05 -0.54 -3.22
C CYS A 180 -4.91 -1.50 -3.58
N PHE A 181 -3.74 -0.91 -3.79
CA PHE A 181 -2.49 -1.62 -4.02
C PHE A 181 -1.41 -1.10 -3.08
N ARG A 182 -0.62 -2.00 -2.50
CA ARG A 182 0.57 -1.65 -1.75
C ARG A 182 1.80 -2.26 -2.40
N ALA A 183 2.80 -1.43 -2.68
CA ALA A 183 4.06 -1.88 -3.27
C ALA A 183 4.90 -2.64 -2.21
N PRO A 184 5.53 -3.77 -2.55
CA PRO A 184 6.53 -4.45 -1.72
C PRO A 184 7.57 -3.47 -1.16
N ALA A 185 7.76 -3.50 0.16
CA ALA A 185 8.61 -2.57 0.91
C ALA A 185 8.32 -1.06 0.71
N GLY A 186 7.22 -0.71 0.03
CA GLY A 186 6.87 0.65 -0.39
C GLY A 186 7.72 1.21 -1.52
N LEU A 187 8.58 0.40 -2.15
CA LEU A 187 9.53 0.87 -3.16
C LEU A 187 8.90 0.86 -4.56
N ARG A 188 9.20 1.89 -5.36
CA ARG A 188 8.61 2.05 -6.69
C ARG A 188 9.51 2.80 -7.66
N ASN A 189 9.12 2.80 -8.93
CA ASN A 189 9.71 3.64 -9.98
C ASN A 189 8.58 4.37 -10.75
N PRO A 190 8.91 5.31 -11.67
CA PRO A 190 7.91 6.10 -12.41
C PRO A 190 6.89 5.30 -13.23
N PHE A 191 7.17 4.05 -13.57
CA PHE A 191 6.29 3.21 -14.39
C PHE A 191 5.13 2.58 -13.62
N LEU A 192 5.18 2.52 -12.28
CA LEU A 192 4.15 1.87 -11.47
C LEU A 192 2.82 2.64 -11.52
N ALA A 193 2.85 3.95 -11.32
CA ALA A 193 1.63 4.75 -11.17
C ALA A 193 0.72 4.73 -12.43
N PRO A 194 1.24 4.84 -13.67
CA PRO A 194 0.43 4.64 -14.88
C PRO A 194 -0.23 3.26 -14.96
N VAL A 195 0.43 2.20 -14.48
CA VAL A 195 -0.14 0.84 -14.48
C VAL A 195 -1.31 0.75 -13.50
N LEU A 196 -1.14 1.28 -12.29
CA LEU A 196 -2.19 1.31 -11.27
C LEU A 196 -3.42 2.11 -11.73
N HIS A 197 -3.20 3.26 -12.38
CA HIS A 197 -4.28 4.08 -12.94
C HIS A 197 -5.13 3.32 -13.95
N ARG A 198 -4.52 2.65 -14.92
CA ARG A 198 -5.25 1.84 -15.92
C ARG A 198 -6.05 0.70 -15.30
N MET A 199 -5.67 0.27 -14.09
CA MET A 199 -6.36 -0.78 -13.35
C MET A 199 -7.36 -0.24 -12.32
N GLY A 200 -7.51 1.08 -12.19
CA GLY A 200 -8.36 1.71 -11.19
C GLY A 200 -7.88 1.49 -9.74
N LEU A 201 -6.58 1.28 -9.53
CA LEU A 201 -6.01 0.99 -8.22
C LEU A 201 -5.37 2.22 -7.58
N SER A 202 -5.69 2.44 -6.31
CA SER A 202 -5.04 3.44 -5.48
C SER A 202 -3.76 2.89 -4.85
N LEU A 203 -2.62 3.55 -5.06
CA LEU A 203 -1.41 3.25 -4.30
C LEU A 203 -1.59 3.69 -2.85
N VAL A 204 -1.43 2.76 -1.91
CA VAL A 204 -1.55 3.01 -0.47
C VAL A 204 -0.25 2.67 0.26
N SER A 205 0.30 3.66 0.95
CA SER A 205 1.41 3.49 1.89
C SER A 205 0.86 3.53 3.33
N TRP A 206 1.54 4.20 4.26
CA TRP A 206 1.15 4.26 5.67
C TRP A 206 1.53 5.60 6.29
N THR A 207 0.90 5.91 7.42
CA THR A 207 1.28 7.02 8.30
C THR A 207 2.18 6.52 9.42
N ARG A 208 1.82 5.40 10.05
CA ARG A 208 2.52 4.81 11.20
C ARG A 208 3.16 3.48 10.82
N ARG A 209 4.43 3.31 11.18
CA ARG A 209 5.20 2.07 10.95
C ARG A 209 6.02 1.71 12.19
N GLY A 210 5.83 0.49 12.67
CA GLY A 210 6.51 -0.03 13.86
C GLY A 210 7.79 -0.82 13.55
N PHE A 211 7.98 -1.23 12.29
CA PHE A 211 9.04 -2.15 11.83
C PHE A 211 8.93 -3.54 12.46
N ASP A 212 7.71 -4.04 12.61
CA ASP A 212 7.35 -5.33 13.20
C ASP A 212 7.86 -6.56 12.44
N THR A 213 8.39 -6.39 11.22
CA THR A 213 9.10 -7.46 10.48
C THR A 213 10.56 -7.63 10.90
N ARG A 214 11.13 -6.69 11.67
CA ARG A 214 12.54 -6.71 12.10
C ARG A 214 12.71 -6.50 13.61
N GLU A 215 11.90 -5.63 14.18
CA GLU A 215 11.90 -5.33 15.60
C GLU A 215 11.27 -6.48 16.37
N ARG A 216 12.02 -7.06 17.30
CA ARG A 216 11.58 -8.21 18.11
C ARG A 216 10.94 -7.79 19.44
N ASN A 217 11.05 -6.52 19.82
CA ASN A 217 10.42 -6.00 21.03
C ASN A 217 9.05 -5.36 20.71
N ALA A 218 7.98 -6.03 21.13
CA ALA A 218 6.60 -5.57 20.91
C ALA A 218 6.31 -4.19 21.51
N ALA A 219 6.88 -3.85 22.68
CA ALA A 219 6.70 -2.53 23.29
C ALA A 219 7.34 -1.42 22.43
N THR A 220 8.50 -1.68 21.83
CA THR A 220 9.14 -0.75 20.89
C THR A 220 8.30 -0.54 19.63
N VAL A 221 7.75 -1.63 19.06
CA VAL A 221 6.84 -1.55 17.91
C VAL A 221 5.61 -0.72 18.28
N LEU A 222 4.96 -1.04 19.40
CA LEU A 222 3.77 -0.34 19.89
C LEU A 222 4.04 1.16 20.11
N ALA A 223 5.16 1.51 20.74
CA ALA A 223 5.53 2.91 20.99
C ALA A 223 5.70 3.70 19.68
N ARG A 224 6.28 3.09 18.64
CA ARG A 224 6.40 3.72 17.32
C ARG A 224 5.04 3.89 16.63
N LEU A 225 4.15 2.89 16.74
CA LEU A 225 2.82 2.93 16.13
C LEU A 225 1.89 3.94 16.81
N THR A 226 2.01 4.08 18.13
CA THR A 226 1.10 4.90 18.94
C THR A 226 1.57 6.34 19.17
N ARG A 227 2.82 6.67 18.81
CA ARG A 227 3.33 8.05 18.84
C ARG A 227 2.46 8.95 17.97
N ASP A 228 1.79 9.92 18.60
CA ASP A 228 0.86 10.87 18.01
C ASP A 228 -0.29 10.22 17.22
N LEU A 229 -0.75 9.03 17.62
CA LEU A 229 -1.82 8.31 16.94
C LEU A 229 -3.11 9.12 16.93
N GLN A 230 -3.63 9.39 15.74
CA GLN A 230 -4.78 10.26 15.53
C GLN A 230 -5.64 9.81 14.34
N ALA A 231 -6.81 10.42 14.21
CA ALA A 231 -7.71 10.18 13.08
C ALA A 231 -7.00 10.48 11.76
N GLY A 232 -7.25 9.65 10.76
CA GLY A 232 -6.59 9.71 9.47
C GLY A 232 -5.34 8.84 9.35
N ASP A 233 -4.83 8.30 10.45
CA ASP A 233 -3.64 7.45 10.41
C ASP A 233 -3.92 6.09 9.72
N ILE A 234 -2.99 5.70 8.85
CA ILE A 234 -2.90 4.35 8.29
C ILE A 234 -1.76 3.62 9.01
N VAL A 235 -2.10 2.56 9.72
CA VAL A 235 -1.21 1.80 10.60
C VAL A 235 -0.76 0.53 9.88
N LEU A 236 0.55 0.35 9.69
CA LEU A 236 1.13 -0.82 9.04
C LEU A 236 1.62 -1.86 10.06
N LEU A 237 1.13 -3.09 9.89
CA LEU A 237 1.55 -4.33 10.55
C LEU A 237 1.69 -5.45 9.50
N HIS A 238 2.23 -6.60 9.90
CA HIS A 238 2.41 -7.77 9.03
C HIS A 238 2.04 -9.03 9.80
N ASP A 239 1.37 -9.97 9.14
CA ASP A 239 1.14 -11.32 9.67
C ASP A 239 2.07 -12.34 9.00
N GLY A 240 2.27 -12.22 7.68
CA GLY A 240 3.02 -13.18 6.89
C GLY A 240 4.55 -13.12 6.99
N ASN A 241 5.10 -12.05 7.58
CA ASN A 241 6.53 -11.86 7.77
C ASN A 241 6.86 -11.12 9.09
N ALA A 242 5.98 -11.25 10.10
CA ALA A 242 6.22 -10.67 11.41
C ALA A 242 7.52 -11.25 12.02
N ALA A 243 8.33 -10.39 12.65
CA ALA A 243 9.40 -10.85 13.51
C ALA A 243 8.82 -11.64 14.68
N ARG A 244 9.66 -12.48 15.30
CA ARG A 244 9.29 -13.22 16.51
C ARG A 244 9.99 -12.65 17.74
N THR A 245 9.26 -12.56 18.86
CA THR A 245 9.79 -12.09 20.14
C THR A 245 10.86 -13.04 20.70
N ALA A 246 11.43 -12.71 21.85
CA ALA A 246 12.36 -13.62 22.53
C ALA A 246 11.70 -14.97 22.90
N ALA A 247 10.38 -14.97 23.13
CA ALA A 247 9.58 -16.15 23.42
C ALA A 247 9.09 -16.89 22.15
N GLY A 248 9.53 -16.50 20.96
CA GLY A 248 9.15 -17.16 19.70
C GLY A 248 7.76 -16.81 19.17
N ARG A 249 7.05 -15.88 19.81
CA ARG A 249 5.71 -15.45 19.36
C ARG A 249 5.82 -14.40 18.26
N PRO A 250 4.98 -14.46 17.21
CA PRO A 250 4.87 -13.37 16.24
C PRO A 250 4.58 -12.04 16.93
N VAL A 251 5.41 -11.03 16.69
CA VAL A 251 5.37 -9.71 17.35
C VAL A 251 4.00 -9.05 17.17
N VAL A 252 3.37 -9.20 16.00
CA VAL A 252 2.04 -8.65 15.72
C VAL A 252 0.99 -9.08 16.75
N LEU A 253 1.06 -10.32 17.25
CA LEU A 253 0.10 -10.86 18.23
C LEU A 253 0.26 -10.25 19.63
N GLU A 254 1.45 -9.75 19.96
CA GLU A 254 1.71 -9.03 21.20
C GLU A 254 1.42 -7.53 21.07
N VAL A 255 1.56 -6.97 19.86
CA VAL A 255 1.35 -5.54 19.57
C VAL A 255 -0.13 -5.19 19.37
N LEU A 256 -0.88 -6.07 18.70
CA LEU A 256 -2.23 -5.77 18.26
C LEU A 256 -3.21 -5.50 19.42
N PRO A 257 -3.27 -6.29 20.51
CA PRO A 257 -4.19 -6.01 21.61
C PRO A 257 -4.00 -4.63 22.27
N PRO A 258 -2.79 -4.21 22.71
CA PRO A 258 -2.61 -2.89 23.29
C PRO A 258 -2.76 -1.75 22.27
N LEU A 259 -2.49 -2.01 20.99
CA LEU A 259 -2.78 -1.04 19.91
C LEU A 259 -4.29 -0.80 19.78
N LEU A 260 -5.10 -1.86 19.75
CA LEU A 260 -6.57 -1.76 19.69
C LEU A 260 -7.13 -1.05 20.92
N ALA A 261 -6.58 -1.34 22.11
CA ALA A 261 -6.92 -0.63 23.34
C ALA A 261 -6.59 0.87 23.24
N ARG A 262 -5.44 1.24 22.65
CA ARG A 262 -5.07 2.66 22.43
C ARG A 262 -5.98 3.36 21.43
N ILE A 263 -6.34 2.69 20.33
CA ILE A 263 -7.30 3.20 19.33
C ILE A 263 -8.63 3.53 20.04
N ARG A 264 -9.16 2.58 20.83
CA ARG A 264 -10.39 2.79 21.60
C ARG A 264 -10.27 3.92 22.62
N ALA A 265 -9.19 3.96 23.40
CA ALA A 265 -8.96 4.99 24.41
C ALA A 265 -8.87 6.41 23.82
N ASN A 266 -8.37 6.52 22.58
CA ASN A 266 -8.31 7.79 21.86
C ASN A 266 -9.64 8.15 21.15
N GLY A 267 -10.71 7.35 21.32
CA GLY A 267 -11.98 7.55 20.62
C GLY A 267 -11.83 7.45 19.10
N LEU A 268 -10.95 6.56 18.64
CA LEU A 268 -10.73 6.25 17.23
C LEU A 268 -11.46 4.96 16.85
N ARG A 269 -11.86 4.84 15.59
CA ARG A 269 -12.49 3.64 15.04
C ARG A 269 -11.66 3.09 13.88
N ALA A 270 -11.29 1.81 13.93
CA ALA A 270 -10.64 1.15 12.81
C ALA A 270 -11.68 0.73 11.76
N VAL A 271 -11.45 1.13 10.52
CA VAL A 271 -12.28 0.79 9.35
C VAL A 271 -11.40 0.22 8.24
N THR A 272 -12.03 -0.41 7.24
CA THR A 272 -11.28 -0.86 6.07
C THR A 272 -10.91 0.33 5.17
N LEU A 273 -9.83 0.21 4.40
CA LEU A 273 -9.40 1.25 3.47
C LEU A 273 -10.46 1.57 2.41
N PRO A 274 -11.09 0.60 1.73
CA PRO A 274 -12.14 0.90 0.76
C PRO A 274 -13.29 1.72 1.36
N GLU A 275 -13.75 1.38 2.57
CA GLU A 275 -14.80 2.14 3.26
C GLU A 275 -14.36 3.58 3.56
N ALA A 276 -13.15 3.76 4.09
CA ALA A 276 -12.62 5.08 4.41
C ALA A 276 -12.39 5.96 3.18
N LEU A 277 -12.06 5.36 2.02
CA LEU A 277 -11.74 6.06 0.78
C LEU A 277 -12.97 6.32 -0.11
N ALA A 278 -14.07 5.60 0.11
CA ALA A 278 -15.32 5.78 -0.64
C ALA A 278 -16.20 6.93 -0.12
N ALA A 279 -15.89 7.48 1.05
CA ALA A 279 -16.68 8.48 1.76
C ALA A 279 -16.07 9.88 1.74
#